data_AF-T1A8P7-F1
#
_entry.id   AF-T1A8P7-F1
#
_cell.length_a   1.000
_cell.length_b   1.000
_cell.length_c   1.000
_cell.angle_alpha   90.00
_cell.angle_beta   90.00
_cell.angle_gamma   90.00
#
_symmetry.space_group_name_H-M   'P 1'
#
loop_
_entity.id
_entity.type
_entity.pdbx_description
1 polymer ?
#
loop_
_entity_poly.entity_id
_entity_poly.type
_entity_poly.pdbx_seq_one_letter_code
_entity_poly.pdbx_strand_id
1 'polypeptide(L)' 'MIETPEGESVERNGFLGHGTNQIAELTGAIEGLKATPAGASVLLVSDSQYVIKGLTEWRRGWERRGWRNSQGDPVA' A
#
# COMPACT_ATOMS: atom_id res chain seq x y z
N MET A 1 1.12 2.54 11.97
CA MET A 1 0.56 1.94 13.20
C MET A 1 -0.25 0.73 12.80
N ILE A 2 -0.13 -0.37 13.53
CA ILE A 2 -0.93 -1.57 13.35
C ILE A 2 -1.62 -1.80 14.69
N GLU A 3 -2.93 -1.97 14.67
CA GLU A 3 -3.74 -2.23 15.86
C GLU A 3 -4.40 -3.60 15.73
N THR A 4 -4.33 -4.39 16.80
CA THR A 4 -4.97 -5.70 16.91
C THR A 4 -6.41 -5.55 17.38
N PRO A 5 -7.28 -6.56 17.17
CA PRO A 5 -8.64 -6.56 17.73
C PRO A 5 -8.69 -6.40 19.26
N GLU A 6 -7.62 -6.83 19.96
CA GLU A 6 -7.47 -6.72 21.41
C GLU A 6 -7.06 -5.31 21.87
N GLY A 7 -6.83 -4.38 20.93
CA GLY A 7 -6.43 -2.99 21.21
C GLY A 7 -4.92 -2.82 21.41
N GLU A 8 -4.12 -3.85 21.18
CA GLU A 8 -2.66 -3.71 21.18
C GLU A 8 -2.22 -3.01 19.91
N SER A 9 -1.44 -1.93 20.04
CA SER A 9 -0.94 -1.16 18.91
C SER A 9 0.59 -1.16 18.84
N VAL A 10 1.10 -1.23 17.61
CA VAL A 10 2.52 -1.14 17.32
C VAL A 10 2.74 -0.08 16.26
N GLU A 11 3.59 0.90 16.56
CA GLU A 11 4.07 1.87 15.59
C GLU A 11 5.36 1.38 14.92
N ARG A 12 5.45 1.59 13.61
CA ARG A 12 6.64 1.29 12.82
C ARG A 12 6.93 2.46 11.91
N ASN A 13 8.20 2.81 11.79
CA ASN A 13 8.72 3.79 10.85
C ASN A 13 10.01 3.23 10.22
N GLY A 14 10.43 3.83 9.11
CA GLY A 14 11.62 3.37 8.39
C GLY A 14 12.12 4.42 7.42
N PHE A 15 13.41 4.36 7.11
CA PHE A 15 14.04 5.23 6.12
C PHE A 15 14.07 4.55 4.75
N LEU A 16 13.47 5.18 3.75
CA LEU A 16 13.40 4.66 2.38
C LEU A 16 14.71 4.87 1.60
N GLY A 17 15.62 5.74 2.06
CA GLY A 17 16.76 6.16 1.25
C GLY A 17 16.32 7.13 0.15
N HIS A 18 16.53 6.74 -1.10
CA HIS A 18 16.10 7.51 -2.26
C HIS A 18 14.68 7.10 -2.68
N GLY A 19 13.77 8.07 -2.77
CA GLY A 19 12.40 7.83 -3.21
C GLY A 19 11.55 9.09 -3.15
N THR A 20 10.31 8.98 -3.62
CA THR A 20 9.30 10.03 -3.55
C THR A 20 8.35 9.77 -2.38
N ASN A 21 7.52 10.75 -2.03
CA ASN A 21 6.49 10.59 -1.01
C ASN A 21 5.54 9.41 -1.33
N GLN A 22 5.14 9.25 -2.59
CA GLN A 22 4.24 8.16 -3.00
C GLN A 22 4.88 6.77 -2.82
N ILE A 23 6.19 6.65 -3.06
CA ILE A 23 6.93 5.40 -2.81
C ILE A 23 6.97 5.12 -1.30
N ALA A 24 7.20 6.14 -0.47
CA ALA A 24 7.23 5.99 0.98
C ALA A 24 5.86 5.57 1.53
N GLU A 25 4.77 6.16 1.05
CA GLU A 25 3.40 5.83 1.43
C GLU A 25 3.03 4.38 1.05
N LEU A 26 3.33 3.96 -0.19
CA LEU A 26 3.12 2.57 -0.62
C LEU A 26 3.98 1.59 0.17
N THR A 27 5.25 1.94 0.45
CA THR A 27 6.14 1.12 1.26
C THR A 27 5.58 0.93 2.66
N GLY A 28 5.11 2.01 3.30
CA GLY A 28 4.46 1.95 4.61
C GLY A 28 3.23 1.03 4.62
N ALA A 29 2.38 1.11 3.59
CA ALA A 29 1.23 0.22 3.44
C ALA A 29 1.63 -1.26 3.26
N ILE A 30 2.64 -1.53 2.42
CA ILE A 30 3.16 -2.89 2.17
C ILE A 30 3.75 -3.49 3.45
N GLU A 31 4.62 -2.76 4.15
CA GLU A 31 5.25 -3.24 5.37
C GLU A 31 4.23 -3.40 6.51
N GLY A 32 3.22 -2.53 6.57
CA GLY A 32 2.09 -2.68 7.48
C GLY A 32 1.34 -4.00 7.25
N LEU A 33 1.00 -4.31 6.00
CA LEU A 33 0.31 -5.55 5.64
C LEU A 33 1.19 -6.80 5.87
N LYS A 34 2.49 -6.75 5.56
CA LYS A 34 3.43 -7.86 5.81
C LYS A 34 3.56 -8.20 7.29
N ALA A 35 3.38 -7.22 8.17
CA ALA A 35 3.42 -7.42 9.60
C ALA A 35 2.10 -7.97 10.18
N THR A 36 1.04 -8.09 9.37
CA THR A 36 -0.21 -8.75 9.77
C THR A 36 -0.18 -10.25 9.49
N PRO A 37 -0.88 -11.09 10.27
CA PRO A 37 -0.97 -12.52 10.02
C PRO A 37 -1.52 -12.84 8.62
N ALA A 38 -0.97 -13.84 7.96
CA ALA A 38 -1.46 -14.29 6.66
C ALA A 38 -2.94 -14.72 6.75
N GLY A 39 -3.78 -14.18 5.86
CA GLY A 39 -5.23 -14.45 5.85
C GLY A 39 -6.05 -13.59 6.81
N ALA A 40 -5.43 -12.68 7.57
CA ALA A 40 -6.16 -11.73 8.40
C ALA A 40 -7.00 -10.77 7.56
N SER A 41 -8.19 -10.42 8.06
CA SER A 41 -8.99 -9.31 7.52
C SER A 41 -8.45 -8.00 8.09
N VAL A 42 -7.98 -7.10 7.24
CA VAL A 42 -7.33 -5.85 7.64
C VAL A 42 -8.13 -4.64 7.14
N LEU A 43 -8.39 -3.67 8.01
CA LEU A 43 -8.83 -2.34 7.63
C LEU A 43 -7.59 -1.44 7.44
N LEU A 44 -7.27 -1.11 6.19
CA LEU A 44 -6.20 -0.16 5.89
C LEU A 44 -6.76 1.26 5.88
N VAL A 45 -6.28 2.10 6.81
CA VAL A 45 -6.60 3.53 6.87
C VAL A 45 -5.39 4.33 6.41
N SER A 46 -5.58 5.22 5.44
CA SER A 46 -4.53 6.09 4.91
C SER A 46 -5.14 7.39 4.39
N ASP A 47 -4.43 8.50 4.57
CA ASP A 47 -4.72 9.80 3.95
C ASP A 47 -4.08 9.94 2.55
N SER A 48 -3.19 9.02 2.18
CA SER A 48 -2.59 8.97 0.84
C SER A 48 -3.63 8.58 -0.21
N GLN A 49 -3.99 9.55 -1.06
CA GLN A 49 -4.81 9.30 -2.23
C GLN A 49 -4.16 8.30 -3.20
N TYR A 50 -2.82 8.24 -3.25
CA TYR A 50 -2.10 7.31 -4.11
C TYR A 50 -2.31 5.86 -3.66
N VAL A 51 -2.19 5.59 -2.35
CA VAL A 51 -2.44 4.27 -1.78
C VAL A 51 -3.91 3.88 -1.97
N ILE A 52 -4.84 4.77 -1.61
CA ILE A 52 -6.27 4.48 -1.68
C ILE A 52 -6.71 4.19 -3.12
N LYS A 53 -6.44 5.11 -4.06
CA LYS A 53 -6.83 4.92 -5.46
C LYS A 53 -6.06 3.79 -6.13
N GLY A 54 -4.79 3.60 -5.77
CA GLY A 54 -3.99 2.46 -6.21
C GLY A 54 -4.70 1.14 -5.92
N LEU A 55 -5.17 0.96 -4.69
CA LEU A 55 -5.83 -0.29 -4.25
C LEU A 55 -7.27 -0.45 -4.74
N THR A 56 -8.05 0.64 -4.77
CA THR A 56 -9.50 0.59 -5.02
C THR A 56 -9.88 0.79 -6.49
N GLU A 57 -9.12 1.60 -7.24
CA GLU A 57 -9.45 2.02 -8.60
C GLU A 57 -8.46 1.46 -9.64
N TRP A 58 -7.16 1.75 -9.48
CA TRP A 58 -6.18 1.58 -10.55
C TRP A 58 -5.67 0.15 -10.69
N ARG A 59 -5.40 -0.55 -9.57
CA ARG A 59 -4.85 -1.92 -9.57
C ARG A 59 -5.64 -2.85 -10.50
N ARG A 60 -6.97 -2.86 -10.38
CA ARG A 60 -7.84 -3.71 -11.22
C ARG A 60 -7.66 -3.40 -12.72
N GLY A 61 -7.48 -2.13 -13.06
CA GLY A 61 -7.25 -1.68 -14.43
C GLY A 61 -5.85 -2.01 -14.95
N TRP A 62 -4.83 -1.95 -14.08
CA TRP A 62 -3.46 -2.33 -14.42
C TRP A 62 -3.32 -3.84 -14.59
N GLU A 63 -3.84 -4.64 -13.66
CA GLU A 63 -3.86 -6.11 -13.75
C GLU A 63 -4.49 -6.57 -15.07
N ARG A 64 -5.65 -6.01 -15.45
CA ARG A 64 -6.31 -6.31 -16.73
C ARG A 64 -5.45 -5.94 -17.95
N ARG A 65 -4.62 -4.90 -17.83
CA ARG A 65 -3.74 -4.41 -18.90
C ARG A 65 -2.32 -4.98 -18.83
N GLY A 66 -2.08 -5.99 -17.97
CA GLY A 66 -0.76 -6.58 -17.80
C GLY A 66 0.26 -5.60 -17.22
N TRP A 67 -0.15 -4.80 -16.24
CA TRP A 67 0.66 -3.78 -15.56
C TRP A 67 1.19 -2.68 -16.49
N ARG A 68 0.35 -2.25 -17.43
CA ARG A 68 0.63 -1.14 -18.35
C ARG A 68 -0.30 0.05 -18.15
N ASN A 69 0.24 1.24 -18.36
CA ASN A 69 -0.49 2.51 -18.32
C ASN A 69 -1.33 2.72 -19.61
N SER A 70 -1.96 3.89 -19.77
CA SER A 70 -2.76 4.21 -20.97
C SER A 70 -1.92 4.39 -22.25
N GLN A 71 -0.62 4.65 -22.11
CA GLN A 71 0.33 4.80 -23.22
C GLN A 71 0.97 3.46 -23.64
N GLY A 72 0.73 2.38 -22.88
CA GLY A 72 1.27 1.05 -23.14
C GLY A 72 2.59 0.75 -22.43
N ASP A 73 3.14 1.72 -21.70
CA ASP A 73 4.37 1.55 -20.91
C ASP A 73 4.07 0.85 -19.58
N PRO A 74 5.08 0.20 -18.97
CA PRO A 74 4.97 -0.31 -17.60
C PRO A 74 4.50 0.79 -16.62
N VAL A 75 3.64 0.41 -15.68
CA VAL A 75 3.26 1.28 -14.57
C VAL A 75 4.48 1.51 -13.67
N ALA A 76 4.67 2.76 -13.22
CA ALA A 76 5.78 3.21 -12.39
C ALA A 76 5.39 3.30 -10.90
#